data_AF-A0A1I6TZP7-F1
#
_entry.id   AF-A0A1I6TZP7-F1
#
_cell.length_a   1.000
_cell.length_b   1.000
_cell.length_c   1.000
_cell.angle_alpha   90.00
_cell.angle_beta   90.00
_cell.angle_gamma   90.00
#
_symmetry.space_group_name_H-M   'P 1'
#
loop_
_entity.id
_entity.type
_entity.pdbx_description
1 polymer ?
#
loop_
_entity_poly.entity_id
_entity_poly.type
_entity_poly.pdbx_seq_one_letter_code
_entity_poly.pdbx_strand_id
1 'polypeptide(L)' 'MNAIQINEAAQALYRVHGGRAEAEAAAKVRENEQRGAAEEAENWRAIQAAIRQVRGPLQS' A
#
# COMPACT_ATOMS: atom_id res chain seq x y z
N MET A 1 0.96 -8.07 8.87
CA MET A 1 0.41 -8.71 7.65
C MET A 1 1.52 -9.47 6.92
N ASN A 2 1.24 -10.59 6.25
CA ASN A 2 2.27 -11.34 5.51
C ASN A 2 2.53 -10.75 4.11
N ALA A 3 3.72 -11.00 3.55
CA ALA A 3 4.15 -10.44 2.26
C ALA A 3 3.19 -10.74 1.09
N ILE A 4 2.59 -11.94 1.06
CA ILE A 4 1.59 -12.33 0.04
C ILE A 4 0.36 -11.42 0.15
N GLN A 5 -0.19 -11.26 1.35
CA GLN A 5 -1.38 -10.45 1.59
C GLN A 5 -1.13 -8.96 1.25
N ILE A 6 0.08 -8.47 1.54
CA ILE A 6 0.51 -7.10 1.18
C ILE A 6 0.52 -6.92 -0.33
N ASN A 7 1.06 -7.90 -1.07
CA ASN A 7 1.13 -7.85 -2.53
C ASN A 7 -0.25 -7.96 -3.18
N GLU A 8 -1.13 -8.82 -2.65
CA GLU A 8 -2.53 -8.91 -3.11
C GLU A 8 -3.29 -7.61 -2.85
N ALA A 9 -3.15 -7.02 -1.65
CA ALA A 9 -3.76 -5.74 -1.32
C ALA A 9 -3.24 -4.63 -2.24
N ALA A 10 -1.92 -4.57 -2.48
CA ALA A 10 -1.30 -3.62 -3.40
C ALA A 10 -1.82 -3.76 -4.84
N GLN A 11 -1.92 -4.99 -5.36
CA GLN A 11 -2.45 -5.25 -6.69
C GLN A 11 -3.94 -4.89 -6.79
N ALA A 12 -4.75 -5.23 -5.78
CA ALA A 12 -6.16 -4.88 -5.74
C ALA A 12 -6.36 -3.36 -5.72
N LEU A 13 -5.64 -2.65 -4.86
CA LEU A 13 -5.65 -1.18 -4.80
C LEU A 13 -5.19 -0.56 -6.12
N TYR A 14 -4.12 -1.07 -6.72
CA TYR A 14 -3.62 -0.58 -7.99
C TYR A 14 -4.60 -0.85 -9.14
N ARG A 15 -5.28 -2.00 -9.15
CA ARG A 15 -6.29 -2.32 -10.16
C ARG A 15 -7.52 -1.43 -10.07
N VAL A 16 -7.94 -1.05 -8.85
CA VAL A 16 -9.13 -0.22 -8.61
C VAL A 16 -8.83 1.27 -8.78
N HIS A 17 -7.74 1.76 -8.19
CA HIS A 17 -7.42 3.19 -8.12
C HIS A 17 -6.34 3.62 -9.14
N GLY A 18 -5.65 2.68 -9.78
CA GLY A 18 -4.58 2.95 -10.74
C GLY A 18 -3.45 3.78 -10.12
N GLY A 19 -3.08 4.87 -10.79
CA GLY A 19 -2.06 5.80 -10.32
C GLY A 19 -2.39 6.51 -8.99
N ARG A 20 -3.65 6.49 -8.54
CA ARG A 20 -4.06 7.07 -7.24
C ARG A 20 -3.86 6.12 -6.06
N ALA A 21 -3.59 4.84 -6.31
CA ALA A 21 -3.43 3.83 -5.25
C ALA A 21 -2.31 4.16 -4.26
N GLU A 22 -1.21 4.76 -4.73
CA GLU A 22 -0.11 5.19 -3.87
C GLU A 22 -0.53 6.33 -2.93
N ALA A 23 -1.31 7.29 -3.44
CA ALA A 23 -1.79 8.42 -2.65
C ALA A 23 -2.80 7.97 -1.58
N GLU A 24 -3.68 7.03 -1.92
CA GLU A 24 -4.63 6.41 -0.97
C GLU A 24 -3.89 5.65 0.15
N ALA A 25 -2.90 4.84 -0.21
CA ALA A 25 -2.08 4.14 0.79
C ALA A 25 -1.33 5.12 1.69
N ALA A 26 -0.76 6.20 1.14
CA ALA A 26 -0.08 7.25 1.90
C ALA A 26 -1.03 8.00 2.85
N ALA A 27 -2.27 8.29 2.41
CA ALA A 27 -3.29 8.90 3.23
C ALA A 27 -3.69 7.99 4.39
N LYS A 28 -3.86 6.68 4.13
CA LYS A 28 -4.15 5.68 5.15
C LYS A 28 -3.05 5.52 6.19
N VAL A 29 -1.77 5.61 5.81
CA VAL A 29 -0.67 5.63 6.78
C VAL A 29 -0.86 6.79 7.76
N ARG A 30 -1.05 8.01 7.25
CA ARG A 30 -1.21 9.21 8.09
C ARG A 30 -2.47 9.15 8.96
N GLU A 31 -3.57 8.63 8.44
CA GLU A 31 -4.81 8.45 9.20
C GLU A 31 -4.61 7.46 10.36
N ASN A 32 -3.91 6.34 10.12
CA ASN A 32 -3.62 5.36 11.15
C ASN A 32 -2.63 5.86 12.19
N GLU A 33 -1.60 6.61 11.78
CA GLU A 33 -0.67 7.27 12.71
C GLU A 33 -1.40 8.27 13.62
N GLN A 34 -2.32 9.07 13.07
CA GLN A 34 -3.13 10.01 13.85
C GLN A 34 -4.09 9.31 14.82
N ARG A 35 -4.58 8.12 14.46
CA ARG A 35 -5.46 7.31 15.30
C ARG A 35 -4.70 6.47 16.34
N GLY A 36 -3.36 6.52 16.35
CA GLY A 36 -2.51 5.72 17.23
C GLY A 36 -2.42 4.25 16.82
N ALA A 37 -2.88 3.89 15.62
CA ALA A 37 -2.86 2.53 15.08
C ALA A 37 -1.54 2.26 14.35
N ALA A 38 -0.44 2.18 15.11
CA ALA A 38 0.91 2.01 14.56
C ALA A 38 1.06 0.72 13.71
N GLU A 39 0.43 -0.38 14.14
CA GLU A 39 0.47 -1.65 13.39
C GLU A 39 -0.23 -1.56 12.03
N GLU A 40 -1.39 -0.88 11.98
CA GLU A 40 -2.07 -0.63 10.70
C GLU A 40 -1.25 0.32 9.82
N ALA A 41 -0.68 1.38 10.40
CA ALA A 41 0.20 2.28 9.66
C ALA A 41 1.39 1.55 9.02
N GLU A 42 1.98 0.59 9.73
CA GLU A 42 3.07 -0.23 9.21
C GLU A 42 2.62 -1.16 8.07
N ASN A 43 1.44 -1.79 8.20
CA ASN A 43 0.83 -2.56 7.12
C ASN A 43 0.59 -1.68 5.87
N TRP A 44 0.05 -0.47 6.04
CA TRP A 44 -0.19 0.48 4.95
C TRP A 44 1.12 0.98 4.32
N ARG A 45 2.19 1.17 5.10
CA ARG A 45 3.53 1.48 4.56
C ARG A 45 4.06 0.34 3.70
N ALA A 46 3.87 -0.91 4.12
CA ALA A 46 4.28 -2.07 3.35
C ALA A 46 3.47 -2.20 2.05
N ILE A 47 2.15 -1.96 2.09
CA ILE A 47 1.29 -1.92 0.90
C ILE A 47 1.72 -0.81 -0.06
N GLN A 48 2.02 0.39 0.44
CA GLN A 48 2.52 1.50 -0.39
C GLN A 48 3.84 1.13 -1.08
N ALA A 49 4.76 0.47 -0.37
CA ALA A 49 6.00 -0.02 -0.95
C ALA A 49 5.75 -1.09 -2.04
N ALA A 50 4.83 -2.02 -1.81
CA ALA A 50 4.43 -3.00 -2.82
C ALA A 50 3.75 -2.35 -4.03
N ILE A 51 2.89 -1.34 -3.87
CA ILE A 51 2.29 -0.58 -4.98
C ILE A 51 3.38 0.09 -5.84
N ARG A 52 4.43 0.64 -5.22
CA ARG A 52 5.62 1.14 -5.95
C ARG A 52 6.32 0.04 -6.73
N GLN A 53 6.42 -1.16 -6.15
CA GLN A 53 6.94 -2.36 -6.82
C GLN A 53 5.97 -2.96 -7.85
N VAL A 54 4.71 -2.51 -7.94
CA VAL A 54 3.83 -2.84 -9.08
C VAL A 54 4.00 -1.82 -10.20
N ARG A 55 4.26 -0.54 -9.86
CA ARG A 55 4.56 0.53 -10.82
C ARG A 55 5.98 0.46 -11.43
N GLY A 56 6.95 -0.05 -10.67
CA GLY A 56 8.39 0.06 -10.96
C GLY A 56 9.03 -1.07 -11.79
N PRO A 57 8.63 -2.35 -11.65
CA PRO A 57 9.13 -3.47 -12.42
C PRO A 57 7.98 -4.20 -13.14
N LEU A 58 7.34 -3.54 -14.10
CA LEU A 58 6.59 -4.27 -15.14
C LEU A 58 7.57 -4.93 -16.15
N GLN A 59 8.88 -4.73 -16.03
CA GLN A 59 9.85 -5.31 -16.97
C GLN A 59 11.09 -5.84 -16.25
N SER A 60 11.14 -7.15 -16.07
CA SER A 60 12.35 -7.96 -16.25
C SER A 60 11.94 -9.28 -16.88
#